data_AF-E7QRL1-F1
#
_entry.id   AF-E7QRL1-F1
#
_cell.length_a   1.000
_cell.length_b   1.000
_cell.length_c   1.000
_cell.angle_alpha   90.00
_cell.angle_beta   90.00
_cell.angle_gamma   90.00
#
_symmetry.space_group_name_H-M   'P 1'
#
loop_
_entity.id
_entity.type
_entity.pdbx_description
1 polymer ?
#
loop_
_entity_poly.entity_id
_entity_poly.type
_entity_poly.pdbx_seq_one_letter_code
_entity_poly.pdbx_strand_id
1 'polypeptide(L)'
;MLLSNLLRECLDTATLECWEPERTATPVRAFAVRLHATGCSLRETKSILALLGVNRSHQAIFQWVHRVSDSVSDPPSAAPTRVAVDETAVKINGEWSWVYDAIDTETKLLLDVKVFDRHGTDSAAAFLGQLAEKHDLSDAVFLVDGYGYRTAFFRIGLSGQLDYTERNLIERWFHTLK
;
A
#
# COMPACT_ATOMS: atom_id res chain seq x y z
N MET A 1 -25.75 3.02 -23.44
CA MET A 1 -25.30 3.83 -22.28
C MET A 1 -23.81 4.07 -22.41
N LEU A 2 -23.33 5.31 -22.28
CA LEU A 2 -21.88 5.58 -22.34
C LEU A 2 -21.19 4.94 -21.11
N LEU A 3 -20.02 4.32 -21.31
CA LEU A 3 -19.24 3.69 -20.23
C LEU A 3 -19.03 4.62 -19.03
N SER A 4 -18.83 5.91 -19.28
CA SER A 4 -18.68 6.93 -18.23
C SER A 4 -19.91 7.06 -17.33
N ASN A 5 -21.11 6.83 -17.85
CA ASN A 5 -22.36 6.94 -17.08
C ASN A 5 -22.52 5.71 -16.19
N LEU A 6 -22.29 4.50 -16.74
CA LEU A 6 -22.25 3.26 -15.96
C LEU A 6 -21.25 3.38 -14.81
N LEU A 7 -20.01 3.80 -15.12
CA LEU A 7 -18.96 3.92 -14.13
C LEU A 7 -19.25 5.00 -13.10
N ARG A 8 -19.95 6.08 -13.47
CA ARG A 8 -20.37 7.11 -12.49
C ARG A 8 -21.41 6.57 -11.51
N GLU A 9 -22.32 5.70 -11.96
CA GLU A 9 -23.31 5.07 -11.09
C GLU A 9 -22.66 4.02 -10.16
N CYS A 10 -21.63 3.31 -10.64
CA CYS A 10 -20.98 2.24 -9.88
C CYS A 10 -19.77 2.67 -9.04
N LEU A 11 -19.10 3.78 -9.40
CA LEU A 11 -17.90 4.26 -8.71
C LEU A 11 -18.21 5.57 -8.00
N ASP A 12 -17.96 5.60 -6.69
CA ASP A 12 -17.89 6.85 -5.96
C ASP A 12 -16.61 7.61 -6.36
N THR A 13 -16.73 8.47 -7.38
CA THR A 13 -15.64 9.31 -7.87
C THR A 13 -15.51 10.64 -7.11
N ALA A 14 -16.37 10.92 -6.14
CA ALA A 14 -16.35 12.17 -5.39
C ALA A 14 -15.05 12.35 -4.58
N THR A 15 -14.37 11.25 -4.27
CA THR A 15 -13.09 11.25 -3.55
C THR A 15 -11.86 11.44 -4.44
N LEU A 16 -12.02 11.60 -5.76
CA LEU A 16 -10.93 11.70 -6.74
C LEU A 16 -10.90 13.08 -7.42
N GLU A 17 -11.01 14.16 -6.62
CA GLU A 17 -10.88 15.55 -7.08
C GLU A 17 -9.45 15.91 -7.52
N CYS A 18 -8.47 15.02 -7.34
CA CYS A 18 -7.08 15.26 -7.70
C CYS A 18 -6.81 15.37 -9.21
N TRP A 19 -7.81 15.15 -10.06
CA TRP A 19 -7.63 15.09 -11.50
C TRP A 19 -7.97 16.38 -12.22
N GLU A 20 -6.95 16.95 -12.85
CA GLU A 20 -7.12 18.02 -13.84
C GLU A 20 -8.10 17.64 -14.97
N PRO A 21 -8.80 18.64 -15.55
CA PRO A 21 -9.67 18.45 -16.69
C PRO A 21 -8.93 17.80 -17.87
N GLU A 22 -9.42 16.65 -18.31
CA GLU A 22 -8.90 15.91 -19.47
C GLU A 22 -10.05 15.41 -20.32
N ARG A 23 -9.78 15.12 -21.61
CA ARG A 23 -10.78 14.57 -22.53
C ARG A 23 -11.38 13.23 -22.06
N THR A 24 -10.66 12.45 -21.24
CA THR A 24 -11.20 11.22 -20.65
C THR A 24 -11.97 11.55 -19.37
N ALA A 25 -13.22 11.09 -19.28
CA ALA A 25 -14.05 11.30 -18.11
C ALA A 25 -13.43 10.69 -16.83
N THR A 26 -13.54 11.41 -15.71
CA THR A 26 -13.09 11.00 -14.36
C THR A 26 -13.47 9.55 -14.01
N PRO A 27 -14.73 9.07 -14.17
CA PRO A 27 -15.06 7.68 -13.84
C PRO A 27 -14.24 6.62 -14.61
N VAL A 28 -13.86 6.91 -15.85
CA VAL A 28 -13.03 6.01 -16.67
C VAL A 28 -11.58 6.00 -16.17
N ARG A 29 -11.05 7.16 -15.76
CA ARG A 29 -9.72 7.26 -15.15
C ARG A 29 -9.67 6.53 -13.81
N ALA A 30 -10.72 6.66 -12.98
CA ALA A 30 -10.88 5.95 -11.71
C ALA A 30 -10.88 4.46 -11.91
N PHE A 31 -11.64 4.00 -12.90
CA PHE A 31 -11.69 2.60 -13.25
C PHE A 31 -10.31 2.08 -13.69
N ALA A 32 -9.58 2.84 -14.52
CA ALA A 32 -8.23 2.46 -14.94
C ALA A 32 -7.25 2.34 -13.75
N VAL A 33 -7.28 3.30 -12.82
CA VAL A 33 -6.45 3.25 -11.61
C VAL A 33 -6.82 2.05 -10.75
N ARG A 34 -8.12 1.75 -10.58
CA ARG A 34 -8.59 0.58 -9.82
C ARG A 34 -8.15 -0.74 -10.45
N LEU A 35 -8.25 -0.88 -11.78
CA LEU A 35 -7.74 -2.06 -12.48
C LEU A 35 -6.25 -2.27 -12.19
N HIS A 36 -5.47 -1.19 -12.26
CA HIS A 36 -4.04 -1.26 -11.95
C HIS A 36 -3.79 -1.65 -10.49
N ALA A 37 -4.51 -1.03 -9.54
CA ALA A 37 -4.41 -1.35 -8.11
C ALA A 37 -4.83 -2.79 -7.78
N THR A 38 -5.67 -3.43 -8.60
CA THR A 38 -6.01 -4.86 -8.47
C THR A 38 -5.00 -5.81 -9.12
N GLY A 39 -3.85 -5.31 -9.57
CA GLY A 39 -2.74 -6.11 -10.09
C GLY A 39 -2.64 -6.17 -11.62
N CYS A 40 -3.52 -5.47 -12.37
CA CYS A 40 -3.34 -5.37 -13.82
C CYS A 40 -2.12 -4.51 -14.13
N SER A 41 -1.24 -4.95 -15.04
CA SER A 41 -0.21 -4.07 -15.58
C SER A 41 -0.83 -2.88 -16.33
N LEU A 42 -0.07 -1.81 -16.52
CA LEU A 42 -0.51 -0.64 -17.30
C LEU A 42 -0.88 -1.01 -18.75
N ARG A 43 -0.24 -2.05 -19.30
CA ARG A 43 -0.51 -2.55 -20.65
C ARG A 43 -1.80 -3.38 -20.71
N GLU A 44 -2.04 -4.23 -19.71
CA GLU A 44 -3.32 -4.95 -19.58
C GLU A 44 -4.46 -3.97 -19.34
N THR A 45 -4.28 -2.99 -18.46
CA THR A 45 -5.26 -1.92 -18.22
C THR A 45 -5.58 -1.18 -19.52
N LYS A 46 -4.55 -0.83 -20.32
CA LYS A 46 -4.76 -0.27 -21.67
C LYS A 46 -5.61 -1.19 -22.56
N SER A 47 -5.31 -2.48 -22.61
CA SER A 47 -6.04 -3.45 -23.42
C SER A 47 -7.50 -3.58 -22.97
N ILE A 48 -7.76 -3.62 -21.66
CA ILE A 48 -9.12 -3.66 -21.10
C ILE A 48 -9.89 -2.39 -21.47
N LEU A 49 -9.29 -1.21 -21.32
CA LEU A 49 -9.93 0.05 -21.73
C LEU A 49 -10.24 0.08 -23.23
N ALA A 50 -9.35 -0.45 -24.07
CA ALA A 50 -9.57 -0.52 -25.52
C ALA A 50 -10.77 -1.43 -25.87
N LEU A 51 -10.94 -2.57 -25.18
CA LEU A 51 -12.12 -3.44 -25.32
C LEU A 51 -13.42 -2.72 -24.95
N LEU A 52 -13.35 -1.77 -24.02
CA LEU A 52 -14.47 -0.92 -23.60
C LEU A 52 -14.62 0.36 -24.45
N GLY A 53 -13.90 0.46 -25.58
CA GLY A 53 -13.99 1.58 -26.52
C GLY A 53 -13.20 2.83 -26.12
N VAL A 54 -12.31 2.74 -25.12
CA VAL A 54 -11.49 3.85 -24.63
C VAL A 54 -10.03 3.66 -25.05
N ASN A 55 -9.61 4.37 -26.08
CA ASN A 55 -8.23 4.30 -26.59
C ASN A 55 -7.29 5.28 -25.87
N ARG A 56 -6.41 4.75 -25.02
CA ARG A 56 -5.36 5.53 -24.33
C ARG A 56 -4.02 4.79 -24.29
N SER A 57 -2.94 5.54 -24.10
CA SER A 57 -1.60 4.96 -23.93
C SER A 57 -1.42 4.44 -22.50
N HIS A 58 -0.53 3.46 -22.32
CA HIS A 58 -0.14 3.00 -20.98
C HIS A 58 0.54 4.12 -20.17
N GLN A 59 1.22 5.06 -20.86
CA GLN A 59 1.77 6.28 -20.24
C GLN A 59 0.69 7.20 -19.68
N ALA A 60 -0.45 7.36 -20.36
CA ALA A 60 -1.56 8.15 -19.82
C ALA A 60 -2.13 7.52 -18.54
N ILE A 61 -2.26 6.19 -18.54
CA ILE A 61 -2.70 5.44 -17.35
C ILE A 61 -1.69 5.60 -16.20
N PHE A 62 -0.39 5.49 -16.49
CA PHE A 62 0.69 5.73 -15.53
C PHE A 62 0.58 7.11 -14.88
N GLN A 63 0.36 8.16 -15.68
CA GLN A 63 0.19 9.52 -15.17
C GLN A 63 -1.05 9.65 -14.28
N TRP A 64 -2.15 8.95 -14.59
CA TRP A 64 -3.32 8.94 -13.73
C TRP A 64 -3.07 8.24 -12.39
N VAL A 65 -2.35 7.11 -12.39
CA VAL A 65 -1.95 6.39 -11.18
C VAL A 65 -1.08 7.28 -10.29
N HIS A 66 -0.04 7.90 -10.87
CA HIS A 66 0.84 8.81 -10.13
C HIS A 66 0.08 10.00 -9.54
N ARG A 67 -0.83 10.62 -10.31
CA ARG A 67 -1.62 11.74 -9.79
C ARG A 67 -2.48 11.36 -8.59
N VAL A 68 -3.04 10.14 -8.57
CA VAL A 68 -3.74 9.64 -7.38
C VAL A 68 -2.75 9.44 -6.24
N SER A 69 -1.62 8.77 -6.48
CA SER A 69 -0.59 8.56 -5.47
C SER A 69 -0.09 9.85 -4.82
N ASP A 70 0.13 10.90 -5.61
CA ASP A 70 0.63 12.20 -5.14
C ASP A 70 -0.45 13.01 -4.38
N SER A 71 -1.73 12.64 -4.54
CA SER A 71 -2.86 13.33 -3.90
C SER A 71 -3.34 12.67 -2.61
N VAL A 72 -2.97 11.41 -2.38
CA VAL A 72 -3.35 10.68 -1.17
C VAL A 72 -2.45 11.17 -0.03
N SER A 73 -3.07 11.68 1.03
CA SER A 73 -2.35 12.05 2.24
C SER A 73 -1.89 10.80 2.99
N ASP A 74 -0.82 10.95 3.78
CA ASP A 74 -0.39 9.89 4.69
C ASP A 74 -1.54 9.43 5.60
N PRO A 75 -1.58 8.14 5.97
CA PRO A 75 -2.59 7.65 6.90
C PRO A 75 -2.48 8.40 8.23
N PRO A 76 -3.62 8.65 8.90
CA PRO A 76 -3.63 9.39 10.16
C PRO A 76 -2.82 8.65 11.23
N SER A 77 -2.38 9.41 12.24
CA SER A 77 -1.84 8.80 13.46
C SER A 77 -2.88 7.87 14.10
N ALA A 78 -2.42 6.81 14.76
CA ALA A 78 -3.25 5.75 15.32
C ALA A 78 -2.60 5.21 16.60
N ALA A 79 -3.41 4.52 17.41
CA ALA A 79 -2.98 3.82 18.63
C ALA A 79 -3.38 2.34 18.53
N PRO A 80 -2.73 1.54 17.67
CA PRO A 80 -3.10 0.15 17.43
C PRO A 80 -2.76 -0.74 18.63
N THR A 81 -3.64 -1.68 18.95
CA THR A 81 -3.40 -2.71 19.97
C THR A 81 -2.53 -3.86 19.44
N ARG A 82 -2.62 -4.16 18.13
CA ARG A 82 -1.91 -5.26 17.47
C ARG A 82 -1.42 -4.84 16.08
N VAL A 83 -0.10 -4.82 15.90
CA VAL A 83 0.56 -4.41 14.66
C VAL A 83 1.24 -5.61 14.01
N ALA A 84 0.88 -5.92 12.78
CA ALA A 84 1.66 -6.85 11.96
C ALA A 84 2.68 -6.08 11.13
N VAL A 85 3.93 -6.56 11.11
CA VAL A 85 4.99 -6.03 10.25
C VAL A 85 5.50 -7.16 9.38
N ASP A 86 5.55 -6.91 8.08
CA ASP A 86 6.11 -7.83 7.10
C ASP A 86 7.27 -7.17 6.34
N GLU A 87 8.08 -8.04 5.75
CA GLU A 87 9.20 -7.65 4.92
C GLU A 87 9.16 -8.43 3.60
N THR A 88 9.38 -7.73 2.49
CA THR A 88 9.46 -8.38 1.19
C THR A 88 10.57 -7.80 0.33
N ALA A 89 11.41 -8.71 -0.18
CA ALA A 89 12.44 -8.36 -1.15
C ALA A 89 11.78 -8.05 -2.50
N VAL A 90 12.12 -6.89 -3.07
CA VAL A 90 11.67 -6.42 -4.38
C VAL A 90 12.86 -6.07 -5.24
N LYS A 91 12.69 -6.13 -6.57
CA LYS A 91 13.75 -5.77 -7.52
C LYS A 91 13.41 -4.45 -8.20
N ILE A 92 14.10 -3.38 -7.84
CA ILE A 92 13.91 -2.04 -8.40
C ILE A 92 15.10 -1.71 -9.29
N ASN A 93 14.85 -1.41 -10.56
CA ASN A 93 15.89 -1.10 -11.56
C ASN A 93 17.03 -2.14 -11.68
N GLY A 94 16.74 -3.41 -11.36
CA GLY A 94 17.72 -4.49 -11.42
C GLY A 94 18.44 -4.78 -10.11
N GLU A 95 18.26 -3.95 -9.09
CA GLU A 95 18.86 -4.09 -7.77
C GLU A 95 17.84 -4.57 -6.74
N TRP A 96 18.31 -5.29 -5.72
CA TRP A 96 17.45 -5.77 -4.63
C TRP A 96 17.24 -4.66 -3.61
N SER A 97 15.99 -4.45 -3.24
CA SER A 97 15.56 -3.59 -2.14
C SER A 97 14.58 -4.37 -1.26
N TRP A 98 14.31 -3.86 -0.05
CA TRP A 98 13.42 -4.49 0.92
C TRP A 98 12.33 -3.52 1.30
N VAL A 99 11.08 -3.93 1.05
CA VAL A 99 9.88 -3.22 1.48
C VAL A 99 9.49 -3.73 2.86
N TYR A 100 9.33 -2.80 3.80
CA TYR A 100 8.79 -3.03 5.13
C TYR A 100 7.42 -2.39 5.18
N ASP A 101 6.44 -3.13 5.67
CA ASP A 101 5.07 -2.66 5.74
C ASP A 101 4.41 -3.06 7.05
N ALA A 102 3.68 -2.12 7.65
CA ALA A 102 3.04 -2.28 8.96
C ALA A 102 1.53 -2.04 8.85
N ILE A 103 0.73 -2.94 9.41
CA ILE A 103 -0.73 -2.85 9.42
C ILE A 103 -1.27 -3.05 10.83
N ASP A 104 -2.25 -2.24 11.21
CA ASP A 104 -3.09 -2.52 12.36
C ASP A 104 -3.99 -3.72 12.03
N THR A 105 -3.82 -4.82 12.76
CA THR A 105 -4.54 -6.06 12.48
C THR A 105 -6.01 -6.01 12.84
N GLU A 106 -6.46 -5.06 13.66
CA GLU A 106 -7.88 -4.90 14.01
C GLU A 106 -8.59 -4.00 13.00
N THR A 107 -8.11 -2.77 12.84
CA THR A 107 -8.76 -1.76 11.97
C THR A 107 -8.40 -1.91 10.50
N LYS A 108 -7.32 -2.64 10.22
CA LYS A 108 -6.79 -2.88 8.87
C LYS A 108 -6.18 -1.64 8.23
N LEU A 109 -5.90 -0.65 9.06
CA LEU A 109 -5.18 0.54 8.65
C LEU A 109 -3.73 0.17 8.32
N LEU A 110 -3.32 0.47 7.08
CA LEU A 110 -1.92 0.51 6.72
C LEU A 110 -1.26 1.66 7.49
N LEU A 111 -0.36 1.35 8.40
CA LEU A 111 0.27 2.33 9.29
C LEU A 111 1.43 3.02 8.56
N ASP A 112 2.30 2.24 7.92
CA ASP A 112 3.38 2.76 7.08
C ASP A 112 3.92 1.71 6.10
N VAL A 113 4.57 2.17 5.04
CA VAL A 113 5.35 1.38 4.08
C VAL A 113 6.64 2.10 3.76
N LYS A 114 7.79 1.43 3.90
CA LYS A 114 9.10 1.99 3.58
C LYS A 114 9.94 1.02 2.77
N VAL A 115 10.82 1.58 1.94
CA VAL A 115 11.77 0.81 1.13
C VAL A 115 13.18 1.13 1.61
N PHE A 116 13.99 0.08 1.80
CA PHE A 116 15.40 0.18 2.16
C PHE A 116 16.26 -0.60 1.18
N ASP A 117 17.47 -0.10 0.89
CA ASP A 117 18.44 -0.78 0.02
C ASP A 117 19.13 -1.98 0.69
N ARG A 118 18.88 -2.20 1.99
CA ARG A 118 19.51 -3.26 2.78
C ARG A 118 18.49 -3.96 3.65
N HIS A 119 18.62 -5.29 3.72
CA HIS A 119 17.96 -6.12 4.71
C HIS A 119 18.64 -5.99 6.07
N GLY A 120 17.86 -6.21 7.14
CA GLY A 120 18.37 -6.58 8.45
C GLY A 120 17.97 -5.65 9.57
N THR A 121 18.56 -5.87 10.74
CA THR A 121 18.14 -5.25 12.00
C THR A 121 18.20 -3.72 11.99
N ASP A 122 19.16 -3.12 11.28
CA ASP A 122 19.27 -1.65 11.24
C ASP A 122 18.11 -1.02 10.46
N SER A 123 17.75 -1.59 9.29
CA SER A 123 16.59 -1.15 8.51
C SER A 123 15.28 -1.39 9.26
N ALA A 124 15.14 -2.56 9.90
CA ALA A 124 13.98 -2.86 10.74
C ALA A 124 13.84 -1.89 11.93
N ALA A 125 14.94 -1.56 12.62
CA ALA A 125 14.92 -0.60 13.72
C ALA A 125 14.60 0.82 13.23
N ALA A 126 15.15 1.24 12.09
CA ALA A 126 14.83 2.53 11.49
C ALA A 126 13.36 2.64 11.06
N PHE A 127 12.79 1.57 10.51
CA PHE A 127 11.37 1.49 10.17
C PHE A 127 10.48 1.60 11.41
N LEU A 128 10.74 0.77 12.42
CA LEU A 128 9.95 0.77 13.65
C LEU A 128 10.08 2.07 14.45
N GLY A 129 11.24 2.73 14.41
CA GLY A 129 11.45 4.05 15.01
C GLY A 129 10.55 5.12 14.38
N GLN A 130 10.52 5.19 13.05
CA GLN A 130 9.62 6.10 12.32
C GLN A 130 8.15 5.78 12.59
N LEU A 131 7.81 4.48 12.69
CA LEU A 131 6.46 4.05 13.03
C LEU A 131 6.05 4.57 14.42
N ALA A 132 6.94 4.51 15.40
CA ALA A 132 6.71 4.99 16.77
C ALA A 132 6.70 6.53 16.90
N GLU A 133 7.34 7.25 15.97
CA GLU A 133 7.20 8.72 15.89
C GLU A 133 5.81 9.13 15.40
N LYS A 134 5.19 8.32 14.55
CA LYS A 134 3.90 8.62 13.91
C LYS A 134 2.70 8.07 14.67
N HIS A 135 2.84 6.94 15.34
CA HIS A 135 1.75 6.21 16.00
C HIS A 135 2.07 5.96 17.48
N ASP A 136 1.04 5.92 18.32
CA ASP A 136 1.21 5.48 19.70
C ASP A 136 1.28 3.96 19.75
N LEU A 137 2.49 3.43 19.97
CA LEU A 137 2.77 2.00 19.98
C LEU A 137 3.08 1.47 21.38
N SER A 138 2.80 2.28 22.42
CA SER A 138 3.21 2.00 23.80
C SER A 138 2.67 0.66 24.33
N ASP A 139 1.43 0.34 23.97
CA ASP A 139 0.74 -0.89 24.37
C ASP A 139 0.55 -1.88 23.20
N ALA A 140 1.21 -1.64 22.06
CA ALA A 140 1.01 -2.43 20.85
C ALA A 140 1.74 -3.78 20.92
N VAL A 141 1.04 -4.86 20.58
CA VAL A 141 1.62 -6.18 20.37
C VAL A 141 2.07 -6.32 18.91
N PHE A 142 3.33 -6.68 18.70
CA PHE A 142 3.90 -6.80 17.35
C PHE A 142 3.98 -8.25 16.83
N LEU A 143 3.45 -8.45 15.64
CA LEU A 143 3.46 -9.71 14.91
C LEU A 143 4.46 -9.59 13.76
N VAL A 144 5.61 -10.26 13.86
CA VAL A 144 6.73 -10.13 12.91
C VAL A 144 7.30 -11.48 12.53
N ASP A 145 7.89 -11.59 11.34
CA ASP A 145 8.59 -12.81 10.95
C ASP A 145 10.04 -12.83 11.49
N GLY A 146 10.38 -13.87 12.25
CA GLY A 146 11.76 -14.19 12.62
C GLY A 146 12.43 -13.42 13.78
N TYR A 147 13.67 -13.82 14.06
CA TYR A 147 14.47 -13.39 15.22
C TYR A 147 15.10 -12.00 15.07
N GLY A 148 15.26 -11.47 13.84
CA GLY A 148 15.94 -10.19 13.59
C GLY A 148 15.23 -8.98 14.19
N TYR A 149 13.91 -9.05 14.31
CA TYR A 149 13.07 -8.00 14.90
C TYR A 149 13.17 -7.93 16.42
N ARG A 150 13.52 -9.01 17.13
CA ARG A 150 13.69 -8.97 18.59
C ARG A 150 14.78 -7.96 19.01
N THR A 151 15.88 -7.92 18.27
CA THR A 151 16.95 -6.95 18.49
C THR A 151 16.51 -5.54 18.13
N ALA A 152 15.72 -5.38 17.07
CA ALA A 152 15.16 -4.08 16.68
C ALA A 152 14.22 -3.53 17.76
N PHE A 153 13.27 -4.34 18.26
CA PHE A 153 12.36 -3.96 19.34
C PHE A 153 13.09 -3.57 20.62
N PHE A 154 14.10 -4.35 21.03
CA PHE A 154 14.89 -4.04 22.20
C PHE A 154 15.60 -2.68 22.09
N ARG A 155 16.13 -2.33 20.90
CA ARG A 155 16.84 -1.05 20.69
C ARG A 155 15.93 0.17 20.82
N ILE A 156 14.65 0.03 20.49
CA ILE A 156 13.69 1.15 20.47
C ILE A 156 12.72 1.12 21.66
N GLY A 157 12.92 0.19 22.61
CA GLY A 157 12.13 0.13 23.84
C GLY A 157 10.69 -0.35 23.66
N LEU A 158 10.35 -1.00 22.54
CA LEU A 158 9.02 -1.57 22.32
C LEU A 158 8.94 -2.99 22.88
N SER A 159 7.86 -3.28 23.62
CA SER A 159 7.59 -4.63 24.13
C SER A 159 6.99 -5.52 23.03
N GLY A 160 7.83 -6.04 22.15
CA GLY A 160 7.39 -7.00 21.13
C GLY A 160 7.06 -8.36 21.74
N GLN A 161 5.77 -8.66 21.95
CA GLN A 161 5.31 -10.04 22.12
C GLN A 161 5.12 -10.69 20.75
N LEU A 162 5.99 -11.64 20.44
CA LEU A 162 5.88 -12.50 19.25
C LEU A 162 4.73 -13.50 19.43
N ASP A 163 3.55 -13.15 18.92
CA ASP A 163 2.38 -14.02 18.85
C ASP A 163 2.29 -14.64 17.45
N TYR A 164 2.72 -15.90 17.33
CA TYR A 164 2.83 -16.65 16.07
C TYR A 164 1.52 -17.33 15.63
N THR A 165 0.41 -17.09 16.34
CA THR A 165 -0.76 -17.98 16.25
C THR A 165 -1.69 -17.70 15.06
N GLU A 166 -1.69 -16.48 14.49
CA GLU A 166 -2.62 -16.06 13.41
C GLU A 166 -1.95 -15.64 12.09
N ARG A 167 -0.81 -16.26 11.75
CA ARG A 167 -0.01 -15.94 10.54
C ARG A 167 -0.79 -16.01 9.21
N ASN A 168 -1.71 -16.98 9.07
CA ASN A 168 -2.45 -17.21 7.81
C ASN A 168 -3.38 -16.06 7.40
N LEU A 169 -3.97 -15.37 8.38
CA LEU A 169 -4.82 -14.23 8.07
C LEU A 169 -3.92 -13.07 7.66
N ILE A 170 -2.88 -12.78 8.42
CA ILE A 170 -1.97 -11.66 8.18
C ILE A 170 -1.25 -11.78 6.82
N GLU A 171 -0.74 -12.96 6.46
CA GLU A 171 -0.09 -13.18 5.16
C GLU A 171 -1.05 -12.96 3.98
N ARG A 172 -2.32 -13.37 4.09
CA ARG A 172 -3.33 -13.08 3.06
C ARG A 172 -3.57 -11.58 2.87
N TRP A 173 -3.42 -10.81 3.95
CA TRP A 173 -3.64 -9.38 3.92
C TRP A 173 -2.45 -8.68 3.26
N PHE A 174 -1.24 -9.09 3.61
CA PHE A 174 -0.03 -8.64 2.91
C PHE A 174 -0.03 -9.04 1.43
N HIS A 175 -0.54 -10.21 1.07
CA HIS A 175 -0.80 -10.59 -0.32
C HIS A 175 -1.84 -9.72 -1.05
N THR A 176 -2.71 -9.02 -0.32
CA THR A 176 -3.65 -8.08 -0.94
C THR A 176 -3.00 -6.70 -1.14
N LEU A 177 -1.98 -6.38 -0.34
CA LEU A 177 -1.18 -5.15 -0.45
C LEU A 177 -0.04 -5.25 -1.48
N LYS A 178 0.44 -6.47 -1.76
CA LYS A 178 1.58 -6.79 -2.66
C LYS A 178 1.11 -7.34 -4.00
#